data_AF-A0A0G4B2Y9-F1
#
_entry.id   AF-A0A0G4B2Y9-F1
#
_cell.length_a   1.000
_cell.length_b   1.000
_cell.length_c   1.000
_cell.angle_alpha   90.00
_cell.angle_beta   90.00
_cell.angle_gamma   90.00
#
_symmetry.space_group_name_H-M   'P 1'
#
loop_
_entity.id
_entity.type
_entity.pdbx_description
1 polymer ?
#
loop_
_entity_poly.entity_id
_entity_poly.type
_entity_poly.pdbx_seq_one_letter_code
_entity_poly.pdbx_strand_id
1 'polypeptide(L)' 'MFTKIKKYFREVITELKQTSWPSKNDTKNMTLLVFLVATLLALYLGGLDFLLQKIMGILI' A
#
# COMPACT_ATOMS: atom_id res chain seq x y z
N MET A 1 24.93 27.48 13.89
CA MET A 1 23.60 27.11 13.35
C MET A 1 23.61 25.70 12.73
N PHE A 2 24.55 25.39 11.81
CA PHE A 2 24.73 24.06 11.20
C PHE A 2 24.94 22.88 12.17
N THR A 3 25.54 23.12 13.33
CA THR A 3 25.76 22.10 14.37
C THR A 3 24.47 21.63 15.05
N LYS A 4 23.46 22.50 15.20
CA LYS A 4 22.15 22.13 15.78
C LYS A 4 21.38 21.19 14.85
N ILE A 5 21.39 21.47 13.55
CA ILE A 5 20.74 20.63 12.53
C ILE A 5 21.39 19.25 12.47
N LYS A 6 22.73 19.18 12.46
CA LYS A 6 23.45 17.89 12.48
C LYS A 6 23.16 17.07 13.74
N LYS A 7 22.99 17.74 14.89
CA LYS A 7 22.60 17.10 16.15
C LYS A 7 21.17 16.56 16.10
N TYR A 8 20.22 17.36 15.60
CA TYR A 8 18.82 16.96 15.42
C TYR A 8 18.68 15.73 14.52
N PHE A 9 19.34 15.69 13.35
CA PHE A 9 19.32 14.51 12.48
C PHE A 9 19.89 13.26 13.16
N ARG A 10 20.93 13.42 13.99
CA ARG A 10 21.51 12.30 14.74
C ARG A 10 20.56 11.76 15.80
N GLU A 11 19.81 12.64 16.48
CA GLU A 11 18.79 12.25 17.46
C GLU A 11 17.62 11.53 16.78
N VAL A 12 17.10 12.08 15.67
CA VAL A 12 16.03 11.45 14.87
C VAL A 12 16.43 10.06 14.35
N ILE A 13 17.65 9.89 13.85
CA ILE A 13 18.13 8.57 13.40
C ILE A 13 18.24 7.58 14.57
N THR A 14 18.56 8.06 15.78
CA THR A 14 18.67 7.21 16.96
C THR A 14 17.29 6.73 17.40
N GLU A 15 16.29 7.61 17.40
CA GLU A 15 14.89 7.25 17.70
C GLU A 15 14.29 6.33 16.62
N LEU A 16 14.56 6.61 15.34
CA LEU A 16 14.11 5.78 14.21
C LEU A 16 14.69 4.35 14.25
N LYS A 17 15.81 4.13 14.93
CA LYS A 17 16.38 2.78 15.14
C LYS A 17 15.72 2.02 16.28
N GLN A 18 15.07 2.71 17.22
CA GLN A 18 14.31 2.10 18.30
C GLN A 18 12.90 1.71 17.87
N THR A 19 12.43 2.21 16.72
CA THR A 19 11.16 1.80 16.15
C THR A 19 11.24 0.36 15.65
N SER A 20 10.23 -0.44 16.01
CA SER A 20 10.08 -1.82 15.58
C SER A 20 9.65 -1.87 14.11
N TRP A 21 10.62 -1.74 13.19
CA TRP A 21 10.37 -1.93 11.77
C TRP A 21 9.99 -3.39 11.49
N PRO A 22 8.99 -3.62 10.61
CA PRO A 22 8.60 -4.97 10.23
C PRO A 22 9.79 -5.71 9.60
N SER A 23 9.86 -7.02 9.82
CA SER A 23 10.91 -7.83 9.22
C SER A 23 10.74 -7.86 7.70
N LYS A 24 11.84 -8.12 6.96
CA LYS A 24 11.79 -8.23 5.49
C LYS A 24 10.76 -9.26 5.01
N ASN A 25 10.44 -10.27 5.82
CA ASN A 25 9.46 -11.29 5.51
C ASN A 25 8.03 -10.77 5.73
N ASP A 26 7.78 -10.05 6.83
CA ASP A 26 6.47 -9.47 7.12
C ASP A 26 6.06 -8.46 6.04
N THR A 27 7.00 -7.60 5.64
CA THR A 27 6.75 -6.62 4.56
C THR A 27 6.38 -7.29 3.24
N LYS A 28 7.05 -8.41 2.90
CA LYS A 28 6.72 -9.18 1.69
C LYS A 28 5.34 -9.82 1.79
N ASN A 29 5.04 -10.44 2.93
CA ASN A 29 3.76 -11.11 3.15
C ASN A 29 2.58 -10.10 3.11
N MET A 30 2.75 -8.95 3.75
CA MET A 30 1.75 -7.87 3.72
C MET A 30 1.57 -7.31 2.30
N THR A 31 2.66 -7.12 1.55
CA THR A 31 2.57 -6.63 0.15
C THR A 31 1.88 -7.64 -0.76
N LEU A 32 2.18 -8.94 -0.60
CA LEU A 32 1.54 -10.01 -1.35
C LEU A 32 0.03 -10.08 -1.05
N LEU A 33 -0.34 -9.94 0.23
CA LEU A 33 -1.74 -9.89 0.65
C LEU A 33 -2.47 -8.71 -0.01
N VAL A 34 -1.89 -7.51 0.01
CA VAL A 34 -2.46 -6.33 -0.63
C VAL A 34 -2.64 -6.55 -2.13
N PHE A 35 -1.63 -7.11 -2.81
CA PHE A 35 -1.72 -7.43 -4.24
C PHE A 35 -2.88 -8.38 -4.56
N LEU A 36 -3.05 -9.41 -3.73
CA LEU A 36 -4.08 -10.43 -3.92
C LEU A 36 -5.48 -9.83 -3.71
N VAL A 37 -5.68 -9.06 -2.63
CA VAL A 37 -6.95 -8.38 -2.35
C VAL A 37 -7.28 -7.33 -3.41
N ALA A 38 -6.30 -6.52 -3.82
CA ALA A 38 -6.49 -5.52 -4.86
C ALA A 38 -6.87 -6.15 -6.21
N THR A 39 -6.24 -7.27 -6.57
CA THR A 39 -6.57 -8.01 -7.80
C THR A 39 -7.99 -8.58 -7.75
N LEU A 40 -8.40 -9.17 -6.62
CA LEU A 40 -9.76 -9.66 -6.43
C LEU A 40 -10.79 -8.55 -6.55
N LEU A 41 -10.55 -7.40 -5.91
CA LEU A 41 -11.44 -6.25 -6.00
C LEU A 41 -11.53 -5.69 -7.43
N ALA A 42 -10.40 -5.60 -8.13
CA ALA A 42 -10.35 -5.15 -9.51
C ALA A 42 -11.14 -6.08 -10.45
N LEU A 43 -11.00 -7.40 -10.28
CA LEU A 43 -11.78 -8.39 -11.04
C LEU A 43 -13.27 -8.31 -10.71
N TYR A 44 -13.62 -8.13 -9.43
CA TYR A 44 -15.01 -8.04 -9.01
C TYR A 44 -15.69 -6.79 -9.57
N LEU A 45 -15.10 -5.61 -9.34
CA LEU A 45 -15.63 -4.33 -9.84
C LEU A 45 -15.62 -4.29 -11.37
N GLY A 46 -14.50 -4.61 -12.01
CA GLY A 46 -14.39 -4.60 -13.47
C GLY A 46 -15.31 -5.63 -14.14
N GLY A 47 -15.49 -6.80 -13.53
CA GLY A 47 -16.44 -7.80 -14.01
C GLY A 47 -17.90 -7.34 -13.88
N LEU A 48 -18.25 -6.71 -12.75
CA LEU A 48 -19.56 -6.11 -12.53
C LEU A 48 -19.85 -5.00 -13.55
N ASP A 49 -18.90 -4.07 -13.74
CA ASP A 49 -19.03 -2.97 -14.69
C ASP A 49 -19.20 -3.48 -16.12
N PHE A 50 -18.47 -4.53 -16.51
CA PHE A 50 -18.61 -5.16 -17.82
C PHE A 50 -20.00 -5.81 -18.02
N LEU A 51 -20.50 -6.52 -17.01
CA LEU A 51 -21.83 -7.12 -17.03
C LEU A 51 -22.91 -6.03 -17.15
N LEU A 52 -22.81 -4.97 -16.34
CA LEU A 52 -23.75 -3.86 -16.35
C LEU A 52 -23.74 -3.11 -17.69
N GLN A 53 -22.56 -2.84 -18.27
CA GLN A 53 -22.44 -2.23 -19.59
C GLN A 53 -23.13 -3.08 -20.68
N LYS A 54 -22.93 -4.40 -20.64
CA LYS A 54 -23.54 -5.31 -21.61
C LYS A 54 -25.06 -5.35 -21.48
N ILE A 55 -25.59 -5.32 -20.25
CA ILE A 55 -27.04 -5.27 -20.01
C ILE A 55 -27.60 -3.94 -20.48
N MET A 56 -26.96 -2.81 -20.13
CA MET A 56 -27.41 -1.48 -20.54
C MET A 56 -27.39 -1.31 -22.07
N GLY A 57 -26.37 -1.82 -22.76
CA GLY A 57 -26.30 -1.77 -24.23
C GLY A 57 -27.27 -2.70 -24.97
N ILE A 58 -27.94 -3.62 -24.27
CA ILE A 58 -29.07 -4.40 -24.82
C ILE A 58 -30.41 -3.67 -24.58
N LEU A 59 -30.49 -2.90 -23.48
CA LEU A 59 -31.71 -2.23 -23.02
C LEU A 59 -31.93 -0.87 -23.68
N ILE A 60 -30.85 -0.20 -24.07
CA ILE A 60 -30.82 1.07 -24.82
C ILE A 60 -30.44 0.75 -26.27
#